data_AF-A0A453S506-F1
#
_entry.id   AF-A0A453S506-F1
#
_cell.length_a   1.000
_cell.length_b   1.000
_cell.length_c   1.000
_cell.angle_alpha   90.00
_cell.angle_beta   90.00
_cell.angle_gamma   90.00
#
_symmetry.space_group_name_H-M   'P 1'
#
loop_
_entity.id
_entity.type
_entity.pdbx_description
1 polymer ?
#
loop_
_entity_poly.entity_id
_entity_poly.type
_entity_poly.pdbx_seq_one_letter_code
_entity_poly.pdbx_strand_id
1 'polypeptide(L)'
;MGVEEAEAQCALLDLSSLCEGCFTSDSDAFLFGARTVYRDVFIGDGGYVICYEMEDIEKKLGFGRKSLISFALLLGCDYSNGVHGFGPEAACRLVKSAGDDSILDQILSDGVKATRKCKGKKAGIDKNKGGDICTKTSTSEVGMSQDSGGQFREVINAFLEPKCHLPDSENVRRVCCQHPFRHSEFQQICEKYFEWTPEKTDEYILPKIAERELRRFSNLRSTSSALGIKPLLSEIPVPCPVLAITKQRKVHGSEYYEVSWRNMHGLQSSVVPGDLIRRS
;
A
#
# COMPACT_ATOMS: atom_id res chain seq x y z
N MET A 1 18.67 3.36 13.69
CA MET A 1 17.79 2.21 13.99
C MET A 1 17.28 1.65 12.68
N GLY A 2 17.25 0.33 12.52
CA GLY A 2 16.83 -0.34 11.28
C GLY A 2 15.30 -0.39 11.16
N VAL A 3 14.83 -0.74 9.96
CA VAL A 3 13.42 -1.05 9.69
C VAL A 3 13.12 -2.45 10.22
N GLU A 4 12.02 -2.61 10.95
CA GLU A 4 11.55 -3.94 11.38
C GLU A 4 10.62 -4.57 10.34
N GLU A 5 9.67 -3.80 9.80
CA GLU A 5 8.69 -4.28 8.82
C GLU A 5 8.73 -3.45 7.53
N ALA A 6 8.80 -4.15 6.39
CA ALA A 6 8.81 -3.49 5.08
C ALA A 6 7.47 -2.79 4.79
N GLU A 7 6.36 -3.40 5.16
CA GLU A 7 5.02 -2.81 4.98
C GLU A 7 4.83 -1.53 5.77
N ALA A 8 5.34 -1.50 7.00
CA ALA A 8 5.30 -0.31 7.82
C ALA A 8 6.08 0.85 7.19
N GLN A 9 7.26 0.55 6.62
CA GLN A 9 8.04 1.56 5.91
C GLN A 9 7.31 2.06 4.65
N CYS A 10 6.71 1.16 3.87
CA CYS A 10 5.93 1.52 2.69
C CYS A 10 4.72 2.40 3.05
N ALA A 11 3.96 1.99 4.07
CA ALA A 11 2.80 2.72 4.58
C ALA A 11 3.19 4.13 5.05
N LEU A 12 4.32 4.27 5.76
CA LEU A 12 4.83 5.56 6.20
C LEU A 12 5.23 6.47 5.02
N LEU A 13 5.83 5.91 3.97
CA LEU A 13 6.19 6.67 2.76
C LEU A 13 4.95 7.15 2.00
N ASP A 14 3.90 6.32 1.90
CA ASP A 14 2.62 6.71 1.30
C ASP A 14 1.95 7.80 2.14
N LEU A 15 1.84 7.60 3.46
CA LEU A 15 1.26 8.60 4.37
C LEU A 15 1.98 9.96 4.27
N SER A 16 3.30 9.94 4.05
CA SER A 16 4.14 11.13 3.87
C SER A 16 4.14 11.68 2.44
N SER A 17 3.34 11.12 1.53
CA SER A 17 3.26 11.48 0.11
C SER A 17 4.59 11.39 -0.63
N LEU A 18 5.48 10.48 -0.20
CA LEU A 18 6.74 10.15 -0.89
C LEU A 18 6.56 9.03 -1.92
N CYS A 19 5.48 8.25 -1.83
CA CYS A 19 4.99 7.38 -2.89
C CYS A 19 3.46 7.51 -3.04
N GLU A 20 2.91 6.89 -4.09
CA GLU A 20 1.48 6.95 -4.44
C GLU A 20 0.70 5.69 -3.99
N GLY A 21 1.33 4.83 -3.20
CA GLY A 21 0.71 3.63 -2.64
C GLY A 21 1.69 2.50 -2.37
N CYS A 22 1.18 1.42 -1.80
CA CYS A 22 1.94 0.23 -1.41
C CYS A 22 1.50 -0.98 -2.23
N PHE A 23 2.46 -1.70 -2.83
CA PHE A 23 2.19 -3.02 -3.41
C PHE A 23 2.41 -4.09 -2.36
N THR A 24 1.33 -4.74 -1.93
CA THR A 24 1.41 -5.84 -0.96
C THR A 24 0.20 -6.77 -1.09
N SER A 25 0.40 -8.04 -0.72
CA SER A 25 -0.67 -9.00 -0.50
C SER A 25 -1.34 -8.87 0.87
N ASP A 26 -0.68 -8.24 1.83
CA ASP A 26 -1.14 -8.23 3.22
C ASP A 26 -1.94 -6.96 3.53
N SER A 27 -2.93 -7.09 4.41
CA SER A 27 -3.79 -5.97 4.79
C SER A 27 -3.17 -5.06 5.85
N ASP A 28 -2.07 -5.48 6.45
CA ASP A 28 -1.45 -4.84 7.60
C ASP A 28 -0.84 -3.49 7.23
N ALA A 29 -0.55 -3.25 5.94
CA ALA A 29 -0.24 -1.93 5.42
C ALA A 29 -1.25 -0.84 5.85
N PHE A 30 -2.56 -1.15 5.91
CA PHE A 30 -3.56 -0.19 6.40
C PHE A 30 -3.45 0.07 7.91
N LEU A 31 -3.07 -0.95 8.69
CA LEU A 31 -2.84 -0.80 10.14
C LEU A 31 -1.62 0.09 10.41
N PHE A 32 -0.61 0.04 9.54
CA PHE A 32 0.54 0.94 9.56
C PHE A 32 0.26 2.33 8.96
N GLY A 33 -0.91 2.53 8.33
CA GLY A 33 -1.38 3.84 7.86
C GLY A 33 -1.21 4.11 6.37
N ALA A 34 -1.09 3.07 5.53
CA ALA A 34 -1.18 3.22 4.08
C ALA A 34 -2.53 3.83 3.68
N ARG A 35 -2.52 4.74 2.72
CA ARG A 35 -3.73 5.33 2.13
C ARG A 35 -4.20 4.51 0.94
N THR A 36 -3.27 3.97 0.16
CA THR A 36 -3.58 3.21 -1.05
C THR A 36 -2.77 1.92 -1.08
N VAL A 37 -3.47 0.78 -1.20
CA VAL A 37 -2.87 -0.55 -1.30
C VAL A 37 -3.26 -1.20 -2.62
N TYR A 38 -2.25 -1.62 -3.38
CA TYR A 38 -2.38 -2.34 -4.63
C TYR A 38 -2.11 -3.83 -4.40
N ARG A 39 -3.10 -4.66 -4.72
CA ARG A 39 -3.06 -6.12 -4.55
C ARG A 39 -3.35 -6.82 -5.88
N ASP A 40 -2.87 -8.05 -6.01
CA ASP A 40 -3.14 -8.95 -7.13
C ASP A 40 -2.84 -8.30 -8.49
N VAL A 41 -1.54 -8.09 -8.78
CA VAL A 41 -1.07 -7.48 -10.03
C VAL A 41 -1.05 -8.54 -11.14
N PHE A 42 -1.88 -8.35 -12.16
CA PHE A 42 -1.91 -9.20 -13.35
C PHE A 42 -1.25 -8.48 -14.52
N ILE A 43 -0.12 -9.02 -14.98
CA ILE A 43 0.67 -8.47 -16.08
C ILE A 43 0.31 -9.20 -17.39
N GLY A 44 -0.06 -8.45 -18.42
CA GLY A 44 -0.41 -8.99 -19.75
C GLY A 44 -1.41 -8.12 -20.51
N ASP A 45 -1.90 -8.61 -21.64
CA ASP A 45 -2.97 -7.95 -22.38
C ASP A 45 -4.26 -7.92 -21.55
N GLY A 46 -4.78 -6.72 -21.28
CA GLY A 46 -5.88 -6.52 -20.35
C GLY A 46 -5.51 -6.66 -18.87
N GLY A 47 -4.21 -6.55 -18.54
CA GLY A 47 -3.71 -6.56 -17.18
C GLY A 47 -4.39 -5.53 -16.28
N TYR A 48 -4.57 -5.89 -15.02
CA TYR A 48 -5.22 -5.06 -14.01
C TYR A 48 -4.55 -5.26 -12.65
N VAL A 49 -4.87 -4.35 -11.74
CA VAL A 49 -4.48 -4.41 -10.33
C VAL A 49 -5.71 -4.06 -9.50
N ILE A 50 -5.85 -4.69 -8.34
CA ILE A 50 -6.91 -4.37 -7.40
C ILE A 50 -6.41 -3.26 -6.48
N CYS A 51 -7.08 -2.12 -6.51
CA CYS A 51 -6.76 -0.97 -5.66
C CYS A 51 -7.75 -0.88 -4.50
N TYR A 52 -7.21 -0.75 -3.29
CA TYR A 52 -7.97 -0.44 -2.07
C TYR A 52 -7.49 0.90 -1.53
N GLU A 53 -8.43 1.81 -1.28
CA GLU A 53 -8.14 3.13 -0.72
C GLU A 53 -8.77 3.24 0.67
N MET A 54 -8.01 3.78 1.63
CA MET A 54 -8.46 3.98 3.00
C MET A 54 -9.68 4.90 3.07
N GLU A 55 -9.75 5.92 2.22
CA GLU A 55 -10.92 6.80 2.07
C GLU A 55 -12.18 6.01 1.72
N ASP A 56 -12.06 5.04 0.81
CA ASP A 56 -13.16 4.19 0.38
C ASP A 56 -13.60 3.24 1.50
N ILE A 57 -12.65 2.70 2.27
CA ILE A 57 -12.91 1.86 3.45
C ILE A 57 -13.69 2.66 4.50
N GLU A 58 -13.23 3.87 4.81
CA GLU A 58 -13.90 4.76 5.75
C GLU A 58 -15.31 5.11 5.30
N LYS A 59 -15.46 5.53 4.04
CA LYS A 59 -16.75 5.99 3.50
C LYS A 59 -17.77 4.86 3.34
N LYS A 60 -17.34 3.67 2.88
CA LYS A 60 -18.25 2.57 2.56
C LYS A 60 -18.52 1.66 3.76
N LEU A 61 -17.52 1.46 4.63
CA LEU A 61 -17.62 0.51 5.75
C LEU A 61 -17.72 1.21 7.11
N GLY A 62 -17.32 2.48 7.21
CA GLY A 62 -17.32 3.25 8.46
C GLY A 62 -16.16 2.90 9.37
N PHE A 63 -15.03 2.44 8.82
CA PHE A 63 -13.86 2.00 9.59
C PHE A 63 -12.63 2.80 9.21
N GLY A 64 -12.04 3.49 10.19
CA GLY A 64 -10.74 4.14 10.07
C GLY A 64 -9.60 3.23 10.50
N ARG A 65 -8.38 3.78 10.53
CA ARG A 65 -7.17 3.02 10.92
C ARG A 65 -7.28 2.44 12.34
N LYS A 66 -7.81 3.20 13.29
CA LYS A 66 -7.95 2.75 14.70
C LYS A 66 -8.93 1.58 14.82
N SER A 67 -9.99 1.59 14.01
CA SER A 67 -10.94 0.48 13.85
C SER A 67 -10.25 -0.77 13.32
N LEU A 68 -9.39 -0.64 12.31
CA LEU A 68 -8.65 -1.76 11.73
C LEU A 68 -7.64 -2.37 12.71
N ILE A 69 -6.90 -1.53 13.45
CA ILE A 69 -6.02 -1.99 14.55
C ILE A 69 -6.83 -2.72 15.63
N SER A 70 -8.01 -2.21 15.96
CA SER A 70 -8.93 -2.88 16.89
C SER A 70 -9.38 -4.25 16.40
N PHE A 71 -9.62 -4.41 15.08
CA PHE A 71 -9.91 -5.73 14.52
C PHE A 71 -8.76 -6.71 14.69
N ALA A 72 -7.53 -6.30 14.40
CA ALA A 72 -6.34 -7.14 14.61
C ALA A 72 -6.14 -7.53 16.08
N LEU A 73 -6.38 -6.61 17.02
CA LEU A 73 -6.32 -6.91 18.45
C LEU A 73 -7.38 -7.93 18.89
N LEU A 74 -8.59 -7.82 18.35
CA LEU A 74 -9.73 -8.65 18.77
C LEU A 74 -9.71 -10.03 18.11
N LEU A 75 -9.40 -10.09 16.82
CA LEU A 75 -9.44 -11.31 16.01
C LEU A 75 -8.11 -12.07 15.98
N GLY A 76 -7.02 -11.40 16.34
CA GLY A 76 -5.67 -11.91 16.26
C GLY A 76 -4.92 -11.38 15.03
N CYS A 77 -3.61 -11.22 15.21
CA CYS A 77 -2.62 -10.80 14.21
C CYS A 77 -1.24 -11.34 14.61
N ASP A 78 -0.20 -10.99 13.86
CA ASP A 78 1.16 -11.50 14.11
C ASP A 78 1.73 -11.07 15.48
N TYR A 79 1.22 -9.99 16.06
CA TYR A 79 1.63 -9.50 17.37
C TYR A 79 0.75 -10.02 18.53
N SER A 80 -0.40 -10.66 18.25
CA SER A 80 -1.34 -11.10 19.29
C SER A 80 -2.25 -12.25 18.85
N ASN A 81 -2.48 -13.21 19.74
CA ASN A 81 -3.40 -14.33 19.49
C ASN A 81 -4.90 -13.92 19.47
N GLY A 82 -5.21 -12.63 19.65
CA GLY A 82 -6.57 -12.14 19.71
C GLY A 82 -7.25 -12.35 21.06
N VAL A 83 -8.51 -11.90 21.18
CA VAL A 83 -9.30 -12.03 22.41
C VAL A 83 -10.24 -13.22 22.30
N HIS A 84 -10.09 -14.19 23.21
CA HIS A 84 -10.94 -15.38 23.20
C HIS A 84 -12.42 -15.02 23.32
N GLY A 85 -13.25 -15.59 22.45
CA GLY A 85 -14.70 -15.32 22.39
C GLY A 85 -15.10 -14.19 21.45
N PHE A 86 -14.15 -13.47 20.84
CA PHE A 86 -14.40 -12.55 19.74
C PHE A 86 -14.27 -13.26 18.38
N GLY A 87 -15.36 -13.24 17.62
CA GLY A 87 -15.34 -13.54 16.19
C GLY A 87 -15.60 -12.28 15.36
N PRO A 88 -15.50 -12.35 14.01
CA PRO A 88 -15.64 -11.19 13.12
C PRO A 88 -16.90 -10.36 13.37
N GLU A 89 -18.04 -11.01 13.59
CA GLU A 89 -19.31 -10.32 13.87
C GLU A 89 -19.34 -9.60 15.23
N ALA A 90 -18.73 -10.20 16.26
CA ALA A 90 -18.67 -9.61 17.59
C ALA A 90 -17.73 -8.41 17.60
N ALA A 91 -16.56 -8.54 16.97
CA ALA A 91 -15.60 -7.45 16.80
C ALA A 91 -16.23 -6.30 15.99
N CYS A 92 -16.89 -6.60 14.88
CA CYS A 92 -17.54 -5.59 14.03
C CYS A 92 -18.58 -4.78 14.80
N ARG A 93 -19.41 -5.44 15.61
CA ARG A 93 -20.39 -4.73 16.46
C ARG A 93 -19.72 -3.83 17.49
N LEU A 94 -18.66 -4.30 18.15
CA LEU A 94 -17.95 -3.52 19.15
C LEU A 94 -17.31 -2.29 18.52
N VAL A 95 -16.50 -2.48 17.48
CA VAL A 95 -15.79 -1.41 16.78
C VAL A 95 -16.76 -0.37 16.21
N LYS A 96 -17.85 -0.80 15.57
CA LYS A 96 -18.89 0.13 15.08
C LYS A 96 -19.60 0.88 16.20
N SER A 97 -19.80 0.27 17.36
CA SER A 97 -20.49 0.91 18.48
C SER A 97 -19.63 1.95 19.21
N ALA A 98 -18.32 1.72 19.25
CA ALA A 98 -17.38 2.65 19.88
C ALA A 98 -17.04 3.83 18.97
N GLY A 99 -16.91 3.59 17.66
CA GLY A 99 -16.42 4.58 16.70
C GLY A 99 -14.88 4.62 16.66
N ASP A 100 -14.34 5.15 15.55
CA ASP A 100 -12.90 5.08 15.27
C ASP A 100 -12.05 5.83 16.29
N ASP A 101 -12.49 7.00 16.74
CA ASP A 101 -11.67 7.87 17.58
C ASP A 101 -11.46 7.33 19.00
N SER A 102 -12.47 6.66 19.56
CA SER A 102 -12.51 6.23 20.96
C SER A 102 -12.27 4.74 21.17
N ILE A 103 -12.29 3.90 20.11
CA ILE A 103 -12.20 2.44 20.27
C ILE A 103 -10.90 1.99 20.95
N LEU A 104 -9.75 2.56 20.58
CA LEU A 104 -8.46 2.18 21.17
C LEU A 104 -8.39 2.58 22.65
N ASP A 105 -8.83 3.80 22.99
CA ASP A 105 -8.85 4.28 24.37
C ASP A 105 -9.79 3.45 25.24
N GLN A 106 -10.94 3.04 24.69
CA GLN A 106 -11.88 2.16 25.36
C GLN A 106 -11.27 0.77 25.60
N ILE A 107 -10.59 0.18 24.61
CA ILE A 107 -9.91 -1.12 24.76
C ILE A 107 -8.83 -1.04 25.85
N LEU A 108 -8.06 0.06 25.89
CA LEU A 108 -7.00 0.27 26.88
C LEU A 108 -7.54 0.52 28.29
N SER A 109 -8.64 1.26 28.43
CA SER A 109 -9.19 1.67 29.74
C SER A 109 -10.11 0.61 30.35
N ASP A 110 -11.05 0.08 29.56
CA ASP A 110 -12.13 -0.76 30.05
C ASP A 110 -11.88 -2.26 29.80
N GLY A 111 -10.83 -2.58 29.03
CA GLY A 111 -10.61 -3.93 28.51
C GLY A 111 -11.69 -4.32 27.50
N VAL A 112 -11.78 -5.62 27.21
CA VAL A 112 -12.72 -6.13 26.20
C VAL A 112 -13.60 -7.24 26.78
N LYS A 113 -14.90 -6.99 26.83
CA LYS A 113 -15.91 -7.95 27.29
C LYS A 113 -16.84 -8.38 26.16
N ALA A 114 -16.84 -9.67 25.81
CA ALA A 114 -17.77 -10.21 24.83
C ALA A 114 -19.18 -10.30 25.44
N THR A 115 -20.11 -9.42 25.04
CA THR A 115 -21.51 -9.55 25.42
C THR A 115 -22.22 -10.54 24.47
N ARG A 116 -22.40 -11.78 24.92
CA ARG A 116 -23.28 -12.74 24.22
C ARG A 116 -24.74 -12.34 24.40
N LYS A 117 -25.35 -11.68 23.40
CA LYS A 117 -26.82 -11.63 23.29
C LYS A 117 -27.31 -12.90 22.58
N CYS A 118 -27.78 -13.88 23.35
CA CYS A 118 -28.59 -14.97 22.80
C CYS A 118 -29.90 -14.39 22.26
N LYS A 119 -30.10 -14.42 20.93
CA LYS A 119 -31.42 -14.19 20.33
C LYS A 119 -32.32 -15.37 20.68
N GLY A 120 -33.10 -15.25 21.75
CA GLY A 120 -34.25 -16.12 21.96
C GLY A 120 -35.31 -15.83 20.88
N LYS A 121 -35.70 -16.85 20.11
CA LYS A 121 -36.99 -16.88 19.40
C LYS A 121 -37.79 -18.10 19.87
N LYS A 122 -39.08 -17.84 20.07
CA LYS A 122 -40.09 -18.55 20.87
C LYS A 122 -40.68 -19.82 20.24
N ALA A 123 -41.12 -20.68 21.16
CA ALA A 123 -42.37 -21.46 21.21
C ALA A 123 -42.61 -22.59 20.20
N GLY A 124 -42.46 -23.82 20.69
CA GLY A 124 -43.31 -24.96 20.33
C GLY A 124 -43.84 -25.59 21.62
N ILE A 125 -45.16 -25.57 21.81
CA ILE A 125 -45.85 -26.30 22.88
C ILE A 125 -45.87 -27.78 22.47
N ASP A 126 -45.37 -28.68 23.32
CA ASP A 126 -46.10 -29.93 23.54
C ASP A 126 -45.78 -30.61 24.88
N LYS A 127 -46.82 -31.24 25.44
CA LYS A 127 -46.92 -31.72 26.82
C LYS A 127 -46.30 -33.10 27.00
N ASN A 128 -45.40 -33.28 27.97
CA ASN A 128 -45.57 -34.20 29.11
C ASN A 128 -44.28 -34.42 29.94
N LYS A 129 -44.49 -34.48 31.27
CA LYS A 129 -43.64 -35.04 32.35
C LYS A 129 -42.45 -34.21 32.87
N GLY A 130 -42.75 -33.44 33.93
CA GLY A 130 -42.17 -33.54 35.27
C GLY A 130 -40.65 -33.44 35.48
N GLY A 131 -40.21 -32.37 36.15
CA GLY A 131 -38.94 -32.32 36.91
C GLY A 131 -38.16 -31.02 36.73
N ASP A 132 -38.12 -30.21 37.80
CA ASP A 132 -37.24 -29.06 38.10
C ASP A 132 -36.97 -27.98 37.04
N ILE A 133 -37.66 -26.84 37.22
CA ILE A 133 -37.26 -25.55 36.68
C ILE A 133 -36.10 -25.01 37.52
N CYS A 134 -34.90 -25.07 36.96
CA CYS A 134 -33.77 -24.27 37.39
C CYS A 134 -33.32 -23.41 36.18
N THR A 135 -33.97 -22.27 35.96
CA THR A 135 -33.51 -21.24 35.03
C THR A 135 -32.25 -20.57 35.60
N LYS A 136 -31.11 -21.26 35.48
CA LYS A 136 -29.81 -20.61 35.56
C LYS A 136 -29.47 -20.09 34.18
N THR A 137 -29.81 -18.84 33.92
CA THR A 137 -29.15 -18.06 32.88
C THR A 137 -27.71 -17.86 33.34
N SER A 138 -26.84 -18.82 33.06
CA SER A 138 -25.40 -18.65 33.23
C SER A 138 -24.89 -17.81 32.05
N THR A 139 -24.88 -16.50 32.24
CA THR A 139 -24.09 -15.59 31.43
C THR A 139 -22.63 -15.94 31.71
N SER A 140 -22.01 -16.76 30.87
CA SER A 140 -20.56 -16.92 30.91
C SER A 140 -19.95 -15.68 30.25
N GLU A 141 -19.61 -14.70 31.08
CA GLU A 141 -18.75 -13.58 30.70
C GLU A 141 -17.38 -14.17 30.37
N VAL A 142 -17.14 -14.38 29.08
CA VAL A 142 -15.81 -14.75 28.56
C VAL A 142 -15.27 -13.48 27.92
N GLY A 143 -14.71 -12.63 28.76
CA GLY A 143 -14.10 -11.36 28.40
C GLY A 143 -12.88 -11.14 29.29
N MET A 144 -11.84 -10.53 28.73
CA MET A 144 -10.67 -10.15 29.51
C MET A 144 -11.01 -8.85 30.24
N SER A 145 -11.09 -8.93 31.56
CA SER A 145 -11.57 -7.84 32.43
C SER A 145 -10.60 -6.66 32.52
N GLN A 146 -9.31 -6.86 32.26
CA GLN A 146 -8.26 -5.85 32.25
C GLN A 146 -7.10 -6.29 31.32
N ASP A 147 -6.33 -5.32 30.79
CA ASP A 147 -5.04 -5.54 30.11
C ASP A 147 -4.02 -6.06 31.12
N SER A 148 -4.14 -7.34 31.49
CA SER A 148 -3.24 -8.02 32.42
C SER A 148 -1.88 -8.23 31.77
N GLY A 149 -1.10 -7.14 31.63
CA GLY A 149 0.29 -7.19 31.18
C GLY A 149 0.76 -6.04 30.27
N GLY A 150 -0.12 -5.13 29.84
CA GLY A 150 0.26 -4.09 28.85
C GLY A 150 0.31 -4.61 27.41
N GLN A 151 -0.18 -5.84 27.17
CA GLN A 151 -0.07 -6.54 25.91
C GLN A 151 -0.84 -5.82 24.80
N PHE A 152 -2.02 -5.25 25.11
CA PHE A 152 -2.77 -4.47 24.12
C PHE A 152 -2.01 -3.20 23.72
N ARG A 153 -1.39 -2.52 24.69
CA ARG A 153 -0.61 -1.32 24.43
C ARG A 153 0.62 -1.59 23.57
N GLU A 154 1.33 -2.68 23.82
CA GLU A 154 2.48 -3.09 23.01
C GLU A 154 2.09 -3.33 21.55
N VAL A 155 0.99 -4.05 21.32
CA VAL A 155 0.50 -4.35 19.97
C VAL A 155 -0.01 -3.09 19.27
N ILE A 156 -0.76 -2.22 19.97
CA ILE A 156 -1.20 -0.94 19.42
C ILE A 156 0.00 -0.10 19.00
N ASN A 157 1.01 0.00 19.87
CA ASN A 157 2.23 0.77 19.61
C ASN A 157 3.04 0.17 18.45
N ALA A 158 3.04 -1.15 18.27
CA ALA A 158 3.70 -1.78 17.12
C ALA A 158 3.14 -1.26 15.78
N PHE A 159 1.83 -1.02 15.70
CA PHE A 159 1.19 -0.47 14.49
C PHE A 159 1.22 1.06 14.41
N LEU A 160 1.09 1.77 15.53
CA LEU A 160 1.04 3.24 15.54
C LEU A 160 2.43 3.89 15.48
N GLU A 161 3.43 3.26 16.09
CA GLU A 161 4.81 3.76 16.17
C GLU A 161 5.80 2.68 15.69
N PRO A 162 5.66 2.17 14.45
CA PRO A 162 6.55 1.14 13.93
C PRO A 162 7.97 1.68 13.76
N LYS A 163 8.97 0.83 13.94
CA LYS A 163 10.37 1.20 13.72
C LYS A 163 10.65 1.33 12.23
N CYS A 164 10.57 2.56 11.74
CA CYS A 164 10.81 2.93 10.34
C CYS A 164 11.87 4.03 10.23
N HIS A 165 12.43 4.20 9.03
CA HIS A 165 13.16 5.39 8.68
C HIS A 165 12.20 6.56 8.46
N LEU A 166 12.47 7.67 9.14
CA LEU A 166 11.68 8.89 9.00
C LEU A 166 11.75 9.42 7.56
N PRO A 167 10.69 10.09 7.06
CA PRO A 167 10.63 10.65 5.71
C PRO A 167 11.79 11.59 5.36
N ASP A 168 12.31 12.31 6.36
CA ASP A 168 13.41 13.26 6.23
C ASP A 168 14.79 12.65 6.52
N SER A 169 14.86 11.36 6.83
CA SER A 169 16.12 10.68 7.11
C SER A 169 17.01 10.58 5.86
N GLU A 170 18.32 10.50 6.09
CA GLU A 170 19.30 10.33 5.01
C GLU A 170 19.05 9.06 4.17
N ASN A 171 18.55 7.99 4.80
CA ASN A 171 18.23 6.74 4.10
C ASN A 171 17.10 6.93 3.09
N VAL A 172 16.02 7.61 3.48
CA VAL A 172 14.89 7.89 2.59
C VAL A 172 15.32 8.87 1.49
N ARG A 173 16.02 9.96 1.85
CA ARG A 173 16.54 10.93 0.87
C ARG A 173 17.42 10.27 -0.18
N ARG A 174 18.33 9.38 0.22
CA ARG A 174 19.20 8.65 -0.70
C ARG A 174 18.42 7.88 -1.76
N VAL A 175 17.29 7.27 -1.40
CA VAL A 175 16.45 6.48 -2.33
C VAL A 175 15.61 7.40 -3.21
N CYS A 176 15.11 8.52 -2.66
CA CYS A 176 14.37 9.52 -3.43
C CYS A 176 15.23 10.30 -4.43
N CYS A 177 16.56 10.35 -4.22
CA CYS A 177 17.49 11.00 -5.13
C CYS A 177 17.53 10.34 -6.51
N GLN A 178 17.64 11.16 -7.56
CA GLN A 178 17.84 10.67 -8.92
C GLN A 178 19.29 10.21 -9.11
N HIS A 179 19.48 8.92 -9.33
CA HIS A 179 20.79 8.36 -9.65
C HIS A 179 21.01 8.23 -11.16
N PRO A 180 22.22 8.51 -11.67
CA PRO A 180 22.57 8.26 -13.05
C PRO A 180 22.62 6.76 -13.33
N PHE A 181 22.31 6.37 -14.56
CA PHE A 181 22.42 4.98 -14.97
C PHE A 181 23.90 4.58 -15.14
N ARG A 182 24.38 3.64 -14.32
CA ARG A 182 25.74 3.11 -14.40
C ARG A 182 25.78 1.96 -15.41
N HIS A 183 25.79 2.32 -16.70
CA HIS A 183 25.65 1.40 -17.84
C HIS A 183 26.63 0.22 -17.79
N SER A 184 27.94 0.48 -17.70
CA SER A 184 28.98 -0.57 -17.72
C SER A 184 28.87 -1.55 -16.55
N GLU A 185 28.50 -1.07 -15.36
CA GLU A 185 28.34 -1.93 -14.18
C GLU A 185 27.10 -2.80 -14.29
N PHE A 186 26.00 -2.26 -14.85
CA PHE A 186 24.79 -3.03 -15.08
C PHE A 186 25.03 -4.16 -16.09
N GLN A 187 25.80 -3.89 -17.16
CA GLN A 187 26.21 -4.93 -18.13
C GLN A 187 27.04 -6.03 -17.46
N GLN A 188 28.03 -5.68 -16.63
CA GLN A 188 28.84 -6.65 -15.89
C GLN A 188 28.00 -7.53 -14.96
N ILE A 189 26.99 -6.96 -14.30
CA ILE A 189 26.05 -7.72 -13.47
C ILE A 189 25.22 -8.68 -14.35
N CYS A 190 24.70 -8.22 -15.48
CA CYS A 190 23.89 -9.06 -16.36
C CYS A 190 24.70 -10.21 -16.99
N GLU A 191 25.95 -9.94 -17.38
CA GLU A 191 26.87 -10.97 -17.86
C GLU A 191 27.14 -12.02 -16.77
N LYS A 192 27.41 -11.58 -15.54
CA LYS A 192 27.72 -12.48 -14.43
C LYS A 192 26.54 -13.33 -13.95
N TYR A 193 25.34 -12.76 -13.86
CA TYR A 193 24.19 -13.41 -13.22
C TYR A 193 23.16 -13.96 -14.20
N PHE A 194 23.05 -13.40 -15.39
CA PHE A 194 22.08 -13.81 -16.41
C PHE A 194 22.73 -14.38 -17.67
N GLU A 195 24.07 -14.37 -17.76
CA GLU A 195 24.82 -14.80 -18.94
C GLU A 195 24.42 -14.03 -20.20
N TRP A 196 24.04 -12.75 -20.03
CA TRP A 196 23.69 -11.89 -21.14
C TRP A 196 24.92 -11.23 -21.72
N THR A 197 25.05 -11.22 -23.04
CA THR A 197 26.04 -10.38 -23.70
C THR A 197 25.70 -8.89 -23.48
N PRO A 198 26.68 -7.98 -23.60
CA PRO A 198 26.43 -6.54 -23.53
C PRO A 198 25.35 -6.08 -24.50
N GLU A 199 25.33 -6.62 -25.72
CA GLU A 199 24.35 -6.27 -26.76
C GLU A 199 22.94 -6.70 -26.38
N LYS A 200 22.79 -7.92 -25.85
CA LYS A 200 21.50 -8.42 -25.35
C LYS A 200 21.01 -7.56 -24.18
N THR A 201 21.90 -7.18 -23.26
CA THR A 201 21.52 -6.28 -22.16
C THR A 201 21.00 -4.96 -22.70
N ASP A 202 21.70 -4.38 -23.67
CA ASP A 202 21.32 -3.09 -24.24
C ASP A 202 19.99 -3.14 -24.99
N GLU A 203 19.72 -4.22 -25.73
CA GLU A 203 18.46 -4.45 -26.44
C GLU A 203 17.24 -4.39 -25.50
N TYR A 204 17.32 -5.00 -24.31
CA TYR A 204 16.21 -5.05 -23.37
C TYR A 204 16.13 -3.81 -22.46
N ILE A 205 17.27 -3.24 -22.08
CA ILE A 205 17.36 -2.29 -20.96
C ILE A 205 17.42 -0.84 -21.45
N LEU A 206 18.19 -0.53 -22.49
CA LEU A 206 18.33 0.86 -22.96
C LEU A 206 16.99 1.49 -23.37
N PRO A 207 16.06 0.79 -24.05
CA PRO A 207 14.74 1.36 -24.33
C PRO A 207 13.99 1.81 -23.06
N LYS A 208 14.13 1.05 -21.96
CA LYS A 208 13.49 1.36 -20.68
C LYS A 208 14.19 2.47 -19.92
N ILE A 209 15.51 2.56 -20.01
CA ILE A 209 16.27 3.70 -19.48
C ILE A 209 15.90 4.98 -20.24
N ALA A 210 15.81 4.93 -21.56
CA ALA A 210 15.42 6.08 -22.38
C ALA A 210 13.99 6.55 -22.07
N GLU A 211 13.05 5.61 -21.93
CA GLU A 211 11.67 5.90 -21.48
C GLU A 211 11.66 6.53 -20.07
N ARG A 212 12.49 6.05 -19.14
CA ARG A 212 12.65 6.63 -17.80
C ARG A 212 13.13 8.08 -17.83
N GLU A 213 14.16 8.38 -18.63
CA GLU A 213 14.66 9.75 -18.75
C GLU A 213 13.62 10.69 -19.38
N LEU A 214 12.84 10.19 -20.35
CA LEU A 214 11.71 10.93 -20.92
C LEU A 214 10.61 11.20 -19.87
N ARG A 215 10.28 10.22 -19.02
CA ARG A 215 9.35 10.40 -17.89
C ARG A 215 9.85 11.43 -16.89
N ARG A 216 11.14 11.40 -16.53
CA ARG A 216 11.75 12.41 -15.65
C ARG A 216 11.63 13.81 -16.24
N PHE A 217 11.91 13.97 -17.53
CA PHE A 217 11.77 15.24 -18.23
C PHE A 217 10.31 15.73 -18.27
N SER A 218 9.38 14.86 -18.64
CA SER A 218 7.93 15.16 -18.64
C SER A 218 7.42 15.56 -17.25
N ASN A 219 7.86 14.88 -16.20
CA ASN A 219 7.49 15.19 -14.82
C ASN A 219 8.03 16.56 -14.40
N LEU A 220 9.29 16.86 -14.73
CA LEU A 220 9.88 18.17 -14.46
C LEU A 220 9.08 19.30 -15.12
N ARG A 221 8.65 19.13 -16.37
CA ARG A 221 7.79 20.10 -17.07
C ARG A 221 6.42 20.24 -16.43
N SER A 222 5.79 19.12 -16.08
CA SER A 222 4.45 19.09 -15.50
C SER A 222 4.43 19.76 -14.13
N THR A 223 5.40 19.44 -13.27
CA THR A 223 5.56 20.08 -11.95
C THR A 223 5.83 21.57 -12.05
N SER A 224 6.70 21.99 -12.99
CA SER A 224 6.94 23.42 -13.23
C SER A 224 5.66 24.15 -13.62
N SER A 225 4.90 23.58 -14.56
CA SER A 225 3.63 24.15 -15.01
C SER A 225 2.58 24.20 -13.90
N ALA A 226 2.52 23.19 -13.02
CA ALA A 226 1.61 23.17 -11.88
C ALA A 226 1.93 24.28 -10.87
N LEU A 227 3.21 24.66 -10.74
CA LEU A 227 3.66 25.79 -9.93
C LEU A 227 3.49 27.15 -10.64
N GLY A 228 2.81 27.19 -11.80
CA GLY A 228 2.59 28.40 -12.59
C GLY A 228 3.80 28.84 -13.42
N ILE A 229 4.87 28.05 -13.44
CA ILE A 229 6.09 28.33 -14.20
C ILE A 229 5.98 27.60 -15.54
N LYS A 230 5.93 28.34 -16.65
CA LYS A 230 5.96 27.76 -18.01
C LYS A 230 7.33 28.03 -18.63
N PRO A 231 8.38 27.29 -18.24
CA PRO A 231 9.70 27.52 -18.80
C PRO A 231 9.69 27.18 -20.30
N LEU A 232 10.33 28.01 -21.10
CA LEU A 232 10.67 27.66 -22.48
C LEU A 232 11.58 26.42 -22.47
N LEU A 233 11.57 25.63 -23.54
CA LEU A 233 12.43 24.43 -23.66
C LEU A 233 13.93 24.75 -23.46
N SER A 234 14.35 25.97 -23.77
CA SER A 234 15.71 26.48 -23.55
C SER A 234 16.04 26.83 -22.09
N GLU A 235 15.02 27.01 -21.25
CA GLU A 235 15.15 27.37 -19.83
C GLU A 235 15.13 26.14 -18.92
N ILE A 236 14.81 24.96 -19.46
CA ILE A 236 14.87 23.71 -18.72
C ILE A 236 16.34 23.27 -18.63
N PRO A 237 16.88 23.02 -17.42
CA PRO A 237 18.31 22.71 -17.23
C PRO A 237 18.73 21.38 -17.85
N VAL A 238 17.78 20.53 -18.24
CA VAL A 238 18.02 19.25 -18.90
C VAL A 238 17.39 19.31 -20.29
N PRO A 239 18.12 19.02 -21.37
CA PRO A 239 17.54 18.99 -22.71
C PRO A 239 16.54 17.84 -22.85
N CYS A 240 15.53 18.01 -23.71
CA CYS A 240 14.65 16.90 -24.08
C CYS A 240 15.49 15.73 -24.62
N PRO A 241 15.30 14.50 -24.09
CA PRO A 241 16.07 13.34 -24.51
C PRO A 241 15.66 12.82 -25.90
N VAL A 242 14.48 13.20 -26.38
CA VAL A 242 14.00 12.87 -27.73
C VAL A 242 14.62 13.84 -28.74
N LEU A 243 15.24 13.29 -29.78
CA LEU A 243 15.81 14.06 -30.89
C LEU A 243 14.77 14.34 -31.98
N ALA A 244 14.06 13.30 -32.43
CA ALA A 244 13.00 13.41 -33.42
C ALA A 244 11.98 12.27 -33.29
N ILE A 245 10.74 12.54 -33.70
CA ILE A 245 9.73 11.50 -33.93
C ILE A 245 9.93 10.97 -35.34
N THR A 246 10.26 9.70 -35.47
CA THR A 246 10.54 9.08 -36.78
C THR A 246 9.29 8.47 -37.40
N LYS A 247 8.42 7.88 -36.57
CA LYS A 247 7.21 7.19 -37.06
C LYS A 247 6.09 7.18 -36.02
N GLN A 248 4.85 7.32 -36.49
CA GLN A 248 3.67 7.08 -35.66
C GLN A 248 3.23 5.62 -35.76
N ARG A 249 2.88 5.02 -34.62
CA ARG A 249 2.41 3.63 -34.50
C ARG A 249 1.12 3.58 -33.69
N LYS A 250 0.30 2.57 -33.94
CA LYS A 250 -0.84 2.22 -33.08
C LYS A 250 -0.67 0.79 -32.61
N VAL A 251 -0.72 0.57 -31.30
CA VAL A 251 -0.60 -0.75 -30.68
C VAL A 251 -1.81 -0.92 -29.77
N HIS A 252 -2.64 -1.94 -30.05
CA HIS A 252 -3.87 -2.24 -29.29
C HIS A 252 -4.80 -1.03 -29.08
N GLY A 253 -4.96 -0.18 -30.10
CA GLY A 253 -5.81 1.01 -30.05
C GLY A 253 -5.19 2.23 -29.35
N SER A 254 -4.05 2.05 -28.68
CA SER A 254 -3.29 3.13 -28.06
C SER A 254 -2.25 3.71 -29.03
N GLU A 255 -2.02 5.02 -28.95
CA GLU A 255 -1.05 5.73 -29.78
C GLU A 255 0.37 5.57 -29.24
N TYR A 256 1.30 5.20 -30.11
CA TYR A 256 2.71 5.08 -29.81
C TYR A 256 3.52 5.82 -30.87
N TYR A 257 4.73 6.25 -30.50
CA TYR A 257 5.65 6.87 -31.44
C TYR A 257 7.00 6.17 -31.37
N GLU A 258 7.59 5.97 -32.53
CA GLU A 258 8.99 5.63 -32.67
C GLU A 258 9.79 6.93 -32.65
N VAL A 259 10.75 7.00 -31.74
CA VAL A 259 11.54 8.20 -31.49
C VAL A 259 13.02 7.88 -31.60
N SER A 260 13.79 8.83 -32.11
CA SER A 260 15.24 8.80 -32.03
C SER A 260 15.72 9.55 -30.78
N TRP A 261 16.81 9.07 -30.20
CA TRP A 261 17.29 9.55 -28.90
C TRP A 261 18.53 10.42 -29.02
N ARG A 262 18.66 11.39 -28.11
CA ARG A 262 19.88 12.18 -27.93
C ARG A 262 20.75 11.52 -26.86
N ASN A 263 21.98 11.15 -27.24
CA ASN A 263 23.02 10.69 -26.31
C ASN A 263 22.60 9.54 -25.36
N MET A 264 21.93 8.49 -25.86
CA MET A 264 21.49 7.33 -25.08
C MET A 264 22.35 6.08 -25.29
N HIS A 265 23.64 6.15 -24.94
CA HIS A 265 24.56 4.99 -24.98
C HIS A 265 24.53 4.17 -26.30
N GLY A 266 24.34 4.84 -27.44
CA GLY A 266 24.27 4.18 -28.76
C GLY A 266 22.88 3.71 -29.20
N LEU A 267 21.86 3.81 -28.34
CA LEU A 267 20.45 3.54 -28.70
C LEU A 267 19.99 4.51 -29.79
N GLN A 268 19.68 3.97 -30.97
CA GLN A 268 19.26 4.76 -32.13
C GLN A 268 17.80 5.20 -31.99
N SER A 269 16.90 4.24 -31.79
CA SER A 269 15.46 4.48 -31.69
C SER A 269 14.78 3.48 -30.77
N SER A 270 13.67 3.90 -30.16
CA SER A 270 12.76 2.99 -29.49
C SER A 270 11.31 3.49 -29.57
N VAL A 271 10.36 2.62 -29.19
CA VAL A 271 8.94 2.94 -29.19
C VAL A 271 8.51 3.39 -27.81
N VAL A 272 7.82 4.52 -27.74
CA VAL A 272 7.33 5.12 -26.49
C VAL A 272 5.82 5.42 -26.56
N PRO A 273 5.13 5.39 -25.42
CA PRO A 273 3.71 5.77 -25.33
C PRO A 273 3.45 7.21 -25.80
N GLY A 274 2.36 7.43 -26.53
CA GLY A 274 2.04 8.75 -27.11
C GLY A 274 1.59 9.80 -26.11
N ASP A 275 1.02 9.38 -24.98
CA ASP A 275 0.74 10.26 -23.84
C ASP A 275 2.02 10.85 -23.25
N LEU A 276 3.09 10.05 -23.16
CA LEU A 276 4.38 10.50 -22.66
C LEU A 276 5.01 11.55 -23.59
N ILE A 277 4.92 11.34 -24.91
CA ILE A 277 5.43 12.30 -25.91
C ILE A 277 4.67 13.62 -25.91
N ARG A 278 3.34 13.58 -25.71
CA ARG A 278 2.54 14.81 -25.63
C ARG A 278 2.84 15.65 -24.39
N ARG A 279 3.30 15.03 -23.30
CA ARG A 279 3.65 15.71 -22.05
C ARG A 279 5.11 16.18 -22.03
N SER A 280 5.98 15.53 -22.79
CA SER A 280 7.39 15.88 -22.92
C SER A 280 7.63 17.15 -23.72
#